data_AF-A0A9W5TEV1-F1
#
_entry.id   AF-A0A9W5TEV1-F1
#
_cell.length_a   1.000
_cell.length_b   1.000
_cell.length_c   1.000
_cell.angle_alpha   90.00
_cell.angle_beta   90.00
_cell.angle_gamma   90.00
#
_symmetry.space_group_name_H-M   'P 1'
#
loop_
_entity.id
_entity.type
_entity.pdbx_description
1 polymer ?
#
loop_
_entity_poly.entity_id
_entity_poly.type
_entity_poly.pdbx_seq_one_letter_code
_entity_poly.pdbx_strand_id
1 'polypeptide(L)'
;MDEDGPGGFYSEPKTLTAAQRKKLKKKQQALEQETEREVERASAPDLRLAEEVDINKQLEEVNKKIFKILGDGNCLFRAIEHQLVSANQRGSRLPLYDHCELRHRTVQHLLKHKDEYQAFVTASGEDHGGDDNLL
;
A
#
# COMPACT_ATOMS: atom_id res chain seq x y z
N MET A 1 11.96 84.62 1.01
CA MET A 1 10.79 85.00 0.18
C MET A 1 10.67 83.97 -0.92
N ASP A 2 10.59 82.68 -0.58
CA ASP A 2 9.39 81.97 -0.11
C ASP A 2 8.47 81.64 -1.29
N GLU A 3 8.41 80.36 -1.68
CA GLU A 3 7.20 79.54 -1.50
C GLU A 3 7.49 78.07 -1.90
N ASP A 4 7.62 77.24 -0.87
CA ASP A 4 7.47 75.79 -0.89
C ASP A 4 6.00 75.43 -1.16
N GLY A 5 5.74 74.68 -2.23
CA GLY A 5 4.44 74.04 -2.47
C GLY A 5 4.45 72.59 -1.97
N PRO A 6 3.59 72.15 -1.03
CA PRO A 6 3.68 70.83 -0.43
C PRO A 6 3.18 69.75 -1.40
N GLY A 7 4.12 69.02 -1.99
CA GLY A 7 3.84 67.85 -2.81
C GLY A 7 3.34 66.67 -1.96
N GLY A 8 2.02 66.45 -1.99
CA GLY A 8 1.39 65.12 -1.92
C GLY A 8 1.66 64.24 -0.69
N PHE A 9 1.17 64.67 0.49
CA PHE A 9 1.21 63.85 1.72
C PHE A 9 0.12 62.74 1.78
N TYR A 10 -0.88 62.74 0.90
CA TYR A 10 -1.96 61.75 0.91
C TYR A 10 -1.90 60.84 -0.32
N SER A 11 -1.23 59.70 -0.21
CA SER A 11 -1.44 58.59 -1.15
C SER A 11 -2.66 57.79 -0.67
N GLU A 12 -3.80 57.99 -1.36
CA GLU A 12 -5.03 57.23 -1.08
C GLU A 12 -4.78 55.72 -1.19
N PRO A 13 -5.35 54.88 -0.30
CA PRO A 13 -5.21 53.45 -0.40
C PRO A 13 -5.84 52.98 -1.72
N LYS A 14 -5.00 52.52 -2.66
CA LYS A 14 -5.43 51.97 -3.96
C LYS A 14 -6.47 50.88 -3.73
N THR A 15 -7.74 51.21 -3.97
CA THR A 15 -8.84 50.26 -3.84
C THR A 15 -8.69 49.21 -4.93
N LEU A 16 -8.71 47.93 -4.53
CA LEU A 16 -8.52 46.84 -5.47
C LEU A 16 -9.60 46.89 -6.57
N THR A 17 -9.19 46.74 -7.82
CA THR A 17 -10.12 46.60 -8.95
C THR A 17 -10.97 45.34 -8.78
N ALA A 18 -12.16 45.31 -9.39
CA ALA A 18 -13.04 44.14 -9.34
C ALA A 18 -12.34 42.85 -9.83
N ALA A 19 -11.46 42.97 -10.84
CA ALA A 19 -10.63 41.87 -11.33
C ALA A 19 -9.61 41.38 -10.29
N GLN A 20 -8.95 42.30 -9.56
CA GLN A 20 -8.03 41.95 -8.47
C GLN A 20 -8.76 41.29 -7.30
N ARG A 21 -9.96 41.75 -6.93
CA ARG A 21 -10.80 41.11 -5.89
C ARG A 21 -11.23 39.71 -6.29
N LYS A 22 -11.63 39.50 -7.55
CA LYS A 22 -11.98 38.17 -8.08
C LYS A 22 -10.79 37.22 -8.07
N LYS A 23 -9.59 37.70 -8.44
CA LYS A 23 -8.35 36.92 -8.41
C LYS A 23 -7.95 36.56 -6.98
N LEU A 24 -8.07 37.49 -6.03
CA LEU A 24 -7.80 37.26 -4.61
C LEU A 24 -8.75 36.22 -4.02
N LYS A 25 -10.06 36.34 -4.28
CA LYS A 25 -11.06 35.37 -3.83
C LYS A 25 -10.79 33.97 -4.37
N LYS A 26 -10.44 33.84 -5.66
CA LYS A 26 -10.08 32.55 -6.27
C LYS A 26 -8.81 31.95 -5.63
N LYS A 27 -7.79 32.78 -5.34
CA LYS A 27 -6.56 32.32 -4.69
C LYS A 27 -6.82 31.86 -3.25
N GLN A 28 -7.66 32.58 -2.52
CA GLN A 28 -8.01 32.24 -1.14
C GLN A 28 -8.81 30.93 -1.08
N GLN A 29 -9.78 30.76 -1.98
CA GLN A 29 -10.54 29.51 -2.10
C GLN A 29 -9.66 28.31 -2.50
N ALA A 30 -8.70 28.51 -3.40
CA ALA A 30 -7.76 27.44 -3.78
C ALA A 30 -6.85 27.02 -2.62
N LEU A 31 -6.38 28.00 -1.83
CA LEU A 31 -5.58 27.74 -0.64
C LEU A 31 -6.40 26.99 0.42
N GLU A 32 -7.64 27.41 0.65
CA GLU A 32 -8.56 26.75 1.60
C GLU A 32 -8.82 25.28 1.20
N GLN A 33 -9.10 25.03 -0.08
CA GLN A 33 -9.26 23.67 -0.61
C GLN A 33 -7.98 22.82 -0.56
N GLU A 34 -6.81 23.43 -0.67
CA GLU A 34 -5.53 22.73 -0.52
C GLU A 34 -5.29 22.37 0.94
N THR A 35 -5.51 23.31 1.87
CA THR A 35 -5.41 23.05 3.31
C THR A 35 -6.41 22.01 3.78
N GLU A 36 -7.65 22.02 3.26
CA GLU A 36 -8.68 21.03 3.60
C GLU A 36 -8.25 19.62 3.13
N ARG A 37 -7.72 19.50 1.91
CA ARG A 37 -7.18 18.22 1.40
C ARG A 37 -5.95 17.73 2.17
N GLU A 38 -5.10 18.63 2.63
CA GLU A 38 -3.94 18.28 3.48
C GLU A 38 -4.39 17.79 4.85
N VAL A 39 -5.37 18.47 5.47
CA VAL A 39 -5.97 18.06 6.74
C VAL A 39 -6.65 16.70 6.60
N GLU A 40 -7.43 16.49 5.54
CA GLU A 40 -8.06 15.18 5.26
C GLU A 40 -7.00 14.08 5.12
N ARG A 41 -5.95 14.30 4.34
CA ARG A 41 -4.85 13.34 4.16
C ARG A 41 -4.10 13.06 5.47
N ALA A 42 -3.89 14.08 6.30
CA ALA A 42 -3.25 13.93 7.61
C ALA A 42 -4.15 13.23 8.64
N SER A 43 -5.48 13.38 8.50
CA SER A 43 -6.48 12.72 9.35
C SER A 43 -6.87 11.32 8.85
N ALA A 44 -6.42 10.92 7.66
CA ALA A 44 -6.77 9.64 7.08
C ALA A 44 -6.30 8.51 8.01
N PRO A 45 -7.20 7.60 8.42
CA PRO A 45 -6.82 6.51 9.31
C PRO A 45 -5.81 5.60 8.62
N ASP A 46 -4.79 5.18 9.36
CA ASP A 46 -3.89 4.13 8.90
C ASP A 46 -4.65 2.79 8.93
N LEU A 47 -5.30 2.48 7.81
CA LEU A 47 -6.09 1.27 7.66
C LEU A 47 -5.25 0.01 7.87
N ARG A 48 -3.96 0.05 7.52
CA ARG A 48 -3.04 -1.08 7.71
C ARG A 48 -2.76 -1.30 9.19
N LEU A 49 -2.53 -0.23 9.94
CA LEU A 49 -2.36 -0.32 11.39
C LEU A 49 -3.66 -0.81 12.06
N ALA A 50 -4.81 -0.31 11.63
CA ALA A 50 -6.11 -0.76 12.15
C ALA A 50 -6.34 -2.27 11.91
N GLU A 51 -6.00 -2.75 10.71
CA GLU A 51 -6.05 -4.18 10.36
C GLU A 51 -5.07 -5.00 11.19
N GLU A 52 -3.81 -4.54 11.33
CA GLU A 52 -2.81 -5.23 12.16
C GLU A 52 -3.26 -5.35 13.63
N VAL A 53 -3.90 -4.31 14.18
CA VAL A 53 -4.44 -4.34 15.55
C VAL A 53 -5.58 -5.36 15.66
N ASP A 54 -6.52 -5.35 14.72
CA ASP A 54 -7.66 -6.26 14.76
C ASP A 54 -7.23 -7.73 14.62
N ILE A 55 -6.33 -8.04 13.69
CA ILE A 55 -5.80 -9.40 13.51
C ILE A 55 -5.07 -9.87 14.77
N ASN A 56 -4.23 -9.03 15.38
CA ASN A 56 -3.50 -9.42 16.59
C ASN A 56 -4.45 -9.69 17.75
N LYS A 57 -5.49 -8.87 17.92
CA LYS A 57 -6.52 -9.09 18.93
C LYS A 57 -7.20 -10.45 18.76
N GLN A 58 -7.62 -10.79 17.53
CA GLN A 58 -8.23 -12.09 17.24
C GLN A 58 -7.29 -13.27 17.52
N LEU A 59 -5.99 -13.11 17.27
CA LEU A 59 -4.99 -14.15 17.54
C LEU A 59 -4.71 -14.34 19.03
N GLU A 60 -4.70 -13.26 19.82
CA GLU A 60 -4.54 -13.31 21.27
C GLU A 60 -5.64 -14.14 21.94
N GLU A 61 -6.89 -14.01 21.49
CA GLU A 61 -8.03 -14.80 21.98
C GLU A 61 -7.83 -16.32 21.84
N VAL A 62 -7.04 -16.74 20.84
CA VAL A 62 -6.69 -18.16 20.60
C VAL A 62 -5.24 -18.50 20.97
N ASN A 63 -4.58 -17.66 21.77
CA ASN A 63 -3.19 -17.82 22.21
C ASN A 63 -2.19 -18.02 21.04
N LYS A 64 -2.38 -17.27 19.95
CA LYS A 64 -1.49 -17.24 18.79
C LYS A 64 -0.91 -15.85 18.59
N LYS A 65 0.12 -15.76 17.74
CA LYS A 65 0.75 -14.49 17.34
C LYS A 65 1.26 -14.58 15.91
N ILE A 66 1.36 -13.43 15.25
CA ILE A 66 1.99 -13.33 13.93
C ILE A 66 3.51 -13.45 14.08
N PHE A 67 4.12 -14.26 13.21
CA PHE A 67 5.55 -14.20 12.95
C PHE A 67 5.77 -13.61 11.57
N LYS A 68 6.63 -12.59 11.47
CA LYS A 68 6.85 -11.89 10.20
C LYS A 68 7.73 -12.72 9.27
N ILE A 69 7.14 -13.16 8.16
CA ILE A 69 7.84 -13.83 7.05
C ILE A 69 8.24 -12.79 6.01
N LEU A 70 9.31 -13.06 5.26
CA LEU A 70 9.72 -12.21 4.13
C LEU A 70 8.60 -12.16 3.07
N GLY A 71 8.25 -10.95 2.64
CA GLY A 71 7.21 -10.69 1.63
C GLY A 71 7.69 -10.92 0.19
N ASP A 72 8.28 -12.09 -0.09
CA ASP A 72 8.71 -12.49 -1.43
C ASP A 72 7.74 -13.51 -2.06
N GLY A 73 7.99 -13.93 -3.30
CA GLY A 73 7.19 -14.96 -3.99
C GLY A 73 7.30 -16.39 -3.41
N ASN A 74 8.06 -16.56 -2.32
CA ASN A 74 8.19 -17.81 -1.58
C ASN A 74 7.58 -17.72 -0.17
N CYS A 75 6.90 -16.61 0.17
CA CYS A 75 6.37 -16.34 1.50
C CYS A 75 5.51 -17.48 2.05
N LEU A 76 4.70 -18.13 1.21
CA LEU A 76 3.87 -19.28 1.60
C LEU A 76 4.74 -20.45 2.08
N PHE A 77 5.74 -20.84 1.31
CA PHE A 77 6.62 -21.97 1.66
C PHE A 77 7.53 -21.63 2.85
N ARG A 78 7.98 -20.37 2.97
CA ARG A 78 8.71 -19.88 4.15
C ARG A 78 7.85 -19.91 5.42
N ALA A 79 6.56 -19.59 5.32
CA ALA A 79 5.64 -19.69 6.45
C ALA A 79 5.48 -21.15 6.91
N ILE A 80 5.37 -22.10 5.97
CA ILE A 80 5.29 -23.53 6.27
C ILE A 80 6.61 -24.04 6.89
N GLU A 81 7.76 -23.67 6.32
CA GLU A 81 9.10 -23.97 6.88
C GLU A 81 9.18 -23.53 8.35
N HIS A 82 8.80 -22.29 8.64
CA HIS A 82 8.77 -21.75 10.01
C HIS A 82 7.86 -22.57 10.94
N GLN A 83 6.68 -23.00 10.48
CA GLN A 83 5.77 -23.82 11.28
C GLN A 83 6.34 -25.22 11.57
N LEU A 84 6.99 -25.85 10.60
CA LEU A 84 7.64 -27.16 10.78
C LEU A 84 8.78 -27.09 11.79
N VAL A 85 9.63 -26.07 11.69
CA VAL A 85 10.72 -25.83 12.65
C VAL A 85 10.13 -25.59 14.05
N SER A 86 9.13 -24.71 14.16
CA SER A 86 8.48 -24.39 15.44
C SER A 86 7.80 -25.60 16.07
N ALA A 87 7.19 -26.48 15.28
CA ALA A 87 6.55 -27.69 15.77
C ALA A 87 7.58 -28.69 16.32
N ASN A 88 8.72 -28.87 15.64
CA ASN A 88 9.82 -29.71 16.12
C ASN A 88 10.44 -29.15 17.41
N GLN A 89 10.59 -27.83 17.53
CA GLN A 89 11.03 -27.19 18.77
C GLN A 89 10.07 -27.45 19.95
N ARG A 90 8.78 -27.64 19.67
CA ARG A 90 7.76 -28.05 20.67
C ARG A 90 7.71 -29.57 20.90
N GLY A 91 8.63 -30.35 20.36
CA GLY A 91 8.73 -31.80 20.57
C GLY A 91 8.04 -32.66 19.51
N SER A 92 7.51 -32.07 18.42
CA SER A 92 7.06 -32.87 17.28
C SER A 92 8.25 -33.54 16.58
N ARG A 93 7.99 -34.61 15.83
CA ARG A 93 8.98 -35.27 14.96
C ARG A 93 8.53 -35.17 13.51
N LEU A 94 8.63 -33.96 12.96
CA LEU A 94 8.25 -33.68 11.58
C LEU A 94 9.50 -33.53 10.70
N PRO A 95 9.44 -33.94 9.42
CA PRO A 95 10.51 -33.66 8.48
C PRO A 95 10.83 -32.17 8.41
N LEU A 96 12.13 -31.85 8.37
CA LEU A 96 12.62 -30.49 8.17
C LEU A 96 12.96 -30.30 6.70
N TYR A 97 12.28 -29.34 6.08
CA TYR A 97 12.49 -28.95 4.70
C TYR A 97 12.58 -27.42 4.64
N ASP A 98 13.49 -26.91 3.83
CA ASP A 98 13.51 -25.49 3.50
C ASP A 98 12.38 -25.15 2.51
N HIS A 99 12.09 -23.85 2.36
CA HIS A 99 11.07 -23.36 1.43
C HIS A 99 11.28 -23.80 -0.03
N CYS A 100 12.51 -24.00 -0.49
CA CYS A 100 12.81 -24.43 -1.86
C CYS A 100 12.40 -25.90 -2.05
N GLU A 101 12.78 -26.76 -1.12
CA GLU A 101 12.43 -28.18 -1.10
C GLU A 101 10.91 -28.37 -0.93
N LEU A 102 10.27 -27.58 -0.05
CA LEU A 102 8.82 -27.58 0.11
C LEU A 102 8.11 -27.21 -1.19
N ARG A 103 8.57 -26.16 -1.88
CA ARG A 103 8.04 -25.76 -3.19
C ARG A 103 8.21 -26.88 -4.21
N HIS A 104 9.40 -27.45 -4.32
CA HIS A 104 9.70 -28.53 -5.27
C HIS A 104 8.81 -29.75 -5.02
N ARG A 105 8.73 -30.23 -3.79
CA ARG A 105 7.88 -31.36 -3.39
C ARG A 105 6.41 -31.11 -3.66
N THR A 106 5.94 -29.89 -3.40
CA THR A 106 4.56 -29.50 -3.67
C THR A 106 4.26 -29.63 -5.17
N VAL A 107 5.14 -29.11 -6.04
CA VAL A 107 4.96 -29.25 -7.49
C VAL A 107 5.00 -30.71 -7.93
N GLN A 108 5.94 -31.51 -7.43
CA GLN A 108 6.01 -32.94 -7.74
C GLN A 108 4.73 -33.68 -7.33
N HIS A 109 4.17 -33.33 -6.16
CA HIS A 109 2.92 -33.88 -5.68
C HIS A 109 1.76 -33.47 -6.59
N LEU A 110 1.63 -32.19 -6.92
CA LEU A 110 0.57 -31.68 -7.82
C LEU A 110 0.62 -32.36 -9.20
N LEU A 111 1.82 -32.55 -9.76
CA LEU A 111 1.99 -33.22 -11.06
C LEU A 111 1.62 -34.71 -10.99
N LYS A 112 2.03 -35.40 -9.93
CA LYS A 112 1.72 -36.83 -9.74
C LYS A 112 0.22 -37.07 -9.53
N HIS A 113 -0.48 -36.10 -8.93
CA HIS A 113 -1.89 -36.17 -8.57
C HIS A 113 -2.73 -35.21 -9.43
N LYS A 114 -2.34 -35.01 -10.69
CA LYS A 114 -2.92 -33.97 -11.57
C LYS A 114 -4.44 -34.02 -11.63
N ASP A 115 -5.03 -35.20 -11.73
CA ASP A 115 -6.49 -35.37 -11.86
C ASP A 115 -7.25 -34.82 -10.64
N GLU A 116 -6.63 -34.84 -9.45
CA GLU A 116 -7.20 -34.29 -8.21
C GLU A 116 -7.14 -32.75 -8.19
N TYR A 117 -6.16 -32.16 -8.88
CA TYR A 117 -5.87 -30.72 -8.81
C TYR A 117 -6.28 -29.95 -10.07
N GLN A 118 -6.61 -30.62 -11.16
CA GLN A 118 -6.89 -30.00 -12.45
C GLN A 118 -8.03 -28.96 -12.37
N ALA A 119 -9.05 -29.19 -11.54
CA ALA A 119 -10.17 -28.27 -11.36
C ALA A 119 -9.75 -26.91 -10.75
N PHE A 120 -8.60 -26.85 -10.05
CA PHE A 120 -8.08 -25.62 -9.45
C PHE A 120 -7.13 -24.85 -10.37
N VAL A 121 -6.73 -25.44 -11.49
CA VAL A 121 -5.87 -24.80 -12.50
C VAL A 121 -6.77 -24.25 -13.59
N THR A 122 -6.80 -22.93 -13.75
CA THR A 122 -7.45 -22.33 -14.92
C THR A 122 -6.67 -22.76 -16.16
N ALA A 123 -7.33 -23.40 -17.12
CA ALA A 123 -6.75 -23.73 -18.42
C ALA A 123 -6.47 -22.43 -19.19
N SER A 124 -5.37 -21.76 -18.86
CA SER A 124 -4.91 -20.54 -19.54
C SER A 124 -3.64 -20.91 -20.30
N GLY A 125 -3.86 -21.60 -21.41
CA GLY A 125 -2.81 -22.07 -22.31
C GLY A 125 -3.33 -22.30 -23.73
N GLU A 126 -4.44 -21.67 -24.12
CA GLU A 126 -4.62 -21.35 -25.53
C GLU A 126 -3.56 -20.31 -25.87
N ASP A 127 -2.44 -20.80 -26.39
CA ASP A 127 -1.41 -20.04 -27.08
C ASP A 127 -2.08 -19.26 -28.23
N HIS A 128 -2.57 -18.07 -27.96
CA HIS A 128 -2.75 -17.08 -29.01
C HIS A 128 -1.36 -16.56 -29.32
N GLY A 129 -0.69 -17.25 -30.26
CA GLY A 129 0.55 -16.82 -30.88
C GLY A 129 0.40 -15.40 -31.39
N GLY A 130 0.82 -14.44 -30.57
CA GLY A 130 1.00 -13.05 -30.95
C GLY A 130 2.33 -12.96 -31.68
N ASP A 131 2.25 -12.95 -33.01
CA ASP A 131 3.26 -12.32 -33.86
C ASP A 131 3.46 -10.88 -33.35
N ASP A 132 4.53 -10.64 -32.61
CA ASP A 132 5.04 -9.29 -32.37
C ASP A 132 6.53 -9.26 -32.77
N ASN A 133 6.73 -9.34 -34.07
CA ASN A 133 7.90 -8.78 -34.73
C ASN A 133 7.72 -7.25 -34.77
N LEU A 134 8.22 -6.53 -33.77
CA LEU A 134 8.45 -5.10 -33.86
C LEU A 134 9.94 -4.79 -33.76
N LEU A 135 10.43 -4.22 -34.87
CA LEU A 135 11.70 -3.55 -35.13
C LEU A 135 12.13 -2.56 -34.03
#